data_AF-A0A0F2L6Q1-F1
#
_entry.id   AF-A0A0F2L6Q1-F1
#
_cell.length_a   1.000
_cell.length_b   1.000
_cell.length_c   1.000
_cell.angle_alpha   90.00
_cell.angle_beta   90.00
_cell.angle_gamma   90.00
#
_symmetry.space_group_name_H-M   'P 1'
#
loop_
_entity.id
_entity.type
_entity.pdbx_description
1 polymer ?
#
loop_
_entity_poly.entity_id
_entity_poly.type
_entity_poly.pdbx_seq_one_letter_code
_entity_poly.pdbx_strand_id
1 'polypeptide(L)' 'KAKHPNVEAKIYVVGPPRYRIDLFGKLPKQVEAAFNDASTLLQEVAKKYKVVASIQRLEK' A
#
# COMPACT_ATOMS: atom_id res chain seq x y z
N LYS A 1 -17.42 7.76 0.79
CA LYS A 1 -17.28 6.51 1.60
C LYS A 1 -15.85 6.02 1.45
N ALA A 2 -15.11 5.78 2.54
CA ALA A 2 -13.81 5.13 2.45
C ALA A 2 -13.99 3.74 1.84
N LYS A 3 -13.18 3.39 0.83
CA LYS A 3 -13.29 2.11 0.09
C LYS A 3 -13.08 0.91 1.03
N HIS A 4 -12.30 1.10 2.10
CA HIS A 4 -12.04 0.14 3.16
C HIS A 4 -12.22 0.78 4.54
N PRO A 5 -13.44 0.82 5.11
CA PRO A 5 -13.73 1.59 6.33
C PRO A 5 -13.09 1.03 7.61
N ASN A 6 -12.65 -0.24 7.60
CA ASN A 6 -12.04 -0.91 8.77
C ASN A 6 -10.53 -1.14 8.60
N VAL A 7 -9.91 -0.49 7.61
CA VAL A 7 -8.48 -0.61 7.34
C VAL A 7 -7.79 0.72 7.67
N GLU A 8 -6.84 0.68 8.58
CA GLU A 8 -5.95 1.79 8.90
C GLU A 8 -4.61 1.59 8.19
N ALA A 9 -4.02 2.68 7.70
CA ALA A 9 -2.71 2.67 7.07
C ALA A 9 -1.75 3.58 7.84
N LYS A 10 -0.56 3.08 8.15
CA LYS A 10 0.55 3.87 8.66
C LYS A 10 1.71 3.81 7.68
N ILE A 11 2.24 4.98 7.33
CA ILE A 11 3.36 5.11 6.40
C ILE A 11 4.58 5.58 7.19
N TYR A 12 5.67 4.83 7.07
CA TYR A 12 6.94 5.13 7.70
C TYR A 12 8.00 5.37 6.63
N VAL A 13 8.83 6.38 6.87
CA VAL A 13 10.04 6.62 6.08
C VAL A 13 11.17 5.81 6.72
N VAL A 14 11.59 4.72 6.08
CA VAL A 14 12.72 3.91 6.56
C VAL A 14 14.04 4.53 6.10
N GLY A 15 14.04 5.18 4.94
CA GLY A 15 15.15 5.94 4.38
C GLY A 15 14.99 6.02 2.87
N PRO A 16 15.01 7.21 2.24
CA PRO A 16 14.85 7.31 0.78
C PRO A 16 15.83 6.37 0.06
N PRO A 17 15.38 5.55 -0.90
CA PRO A 17 14.06 5.54 -1.57
C PRO A 17 12.99 4.61 -0.94
N ARG A 18 13.24 4.01 0.22
CA ARG A 18 12.39 2.98 0.83
C ARG A 18 11.41 3.56 1.85
N TYR A 19 10.13 3.28 1.61
CA TYR A 19 9.02 3.57 2.50
C TYR A 19 8.37 2.25 2.94
N ARG A 20 7.98 2.17 4.20
CA ARG A 20 7.24 1.03 4.74
C ARG A 20 5.80 1.44 4.95
N ILE A 21 4.88 0.62 4.48
CA ILE A 21 3.45 0.83 4.64
C ILE A 21 2.92 -0.34 5.46
N ASP A 22 2.43 -0.06 6.67
CA ASP A 22 1.75 -1.05 7.49
C ASP A 22 0.23 -0.83 7.34
N LEU A 23 -0.47 -1.87 6.88
CA LEU A 23 -1.92 -1.92 6.78
C LEU A 23 -2.47 -2.76 7.93
N PHE A 24 -3.37 -2.17 8.72
CA PHE A 24 -3.98 -2.80 9.88
C PHE A 24 -5.49 -2.90 9.69
N GLY A 25 -6.10 -3.99 10.14
CA GLY A 25 -7.55 -4.14 10.11
C GLY A 25 -7.99 -5.42 10.81
N LYS A 26 -9.23 -5.43 11.32
CA LYS A 26 -9.80 -6.60 12.01
C LYS A 26 -10.18 -7.73 11.04
N LEU A 27 -10.34 -7.41 9.75
CA LEU A 27 -10.79 -8.34 8.72
C LEU A 27 -9.65 -8.59 7.72
N PRO A 28 -8.98 -9.75 7.76
CA PRO A 28 -7.84 -10.04 6.90
C PRO A 28 -8.13 -9.86 5.41
N LYS A 29 -9.31 -10.31 4.96
CA LYS A 29 -9.77 -10.16 3.56
C LYS A 29 -9.83 -8.70 3.10
N GLN A 30 -10.23 -7.78 3.99
CA GLN A 30 -10.29 -6.36 3.65
C GLN A 30 -8.89 -5.74 3.60
N VAL A 31 -7.97 -6.18 4.46
CA VAL A 31 -6.57 -5.74 4.43
C VAL A 31 -5.88 -6.19 3.14
N GLU A 32 -6.12 -7.42 2.70
CA GLU A 32 -5.60 -7.91 1.41
C GLU A 32 -6.19 -7.17 0.21
N ALA A 33 -7.50 -6.92 0.21
CA ALA A 33 -8.13 -6.11 -0.82
C ALA A 33 -7.55 -4.68 -0.86
N ALA A 34 -7.31 -4.07 0.31
CA ALA A 34 -6.68 -2.76 0.41
C ALA A 34 -5.23 -2.76 -0.11
N PHE A 35 -4.46 -3.83 0.15
CA PHE A 35 -3.12 -3.99 -0.40
C PHE A 35 -3.11 -4.08 -1.92
N ASN A 36 -4.02 -4.88 -2.51
CA ASN A 36 -4.14 -5.02 -3.96
C ASN A 36 -4.59 -3.72 -4.65
N ASP A 37 -5.50 -2.97 -4.00
CA ASP A 37 -5.88 -1.63 -4.47
C ASP A 37 -4.69 -0.66 -4.43
N ALA A 38 -3.92 -0.68 -3.33
CA ALA A 38 -2.75 0.19 -3.17
C ALA A 38 -1.64 -0.13 -4.18
N SER A 39 -1.41 -1.42 -4.49
CA SER A 39 -0.42 -1.84 -5.49
C SER A 39 -0.82 -1.39 -6.90
N THR A 40 -2.11 -1.50 -7.24
CA THR A 40 -2.65 -1.04 -8.53
C THR A 40 -2.50 0.47 -8.67
N LEU A 41 -2.90 1.22 -7.64
CA LEU A 41 -2.77 2.69 -7.62
C LEU A 41 -1.31 3.13 -7.75
N LEU A 42 -0.38 2.44 -7.07
CA LEU A 42 1.04 2.76 -7.16
C LEU A 42 1.58 2.56 -8.59
N GLN A 43 1.13 1.51 -9.30
CA GLN A 43 1.51 1.30 -10.70
C GLN A 43 0.92 2.38 -11.62
N GLU A 44 -0.34 2.78 -11.42
CA GLU A 44 -0.97 3.86 -12.20
C GLU A 44 -0.26 5.20 -12.00
N VAL A 45 0.06 5.54 -10.75
CA VAL A 45 0.81 6.76 -10.40
C VAL A 45 2.24 6.69 -10.97
N ALA A 46 2.92 5.56 -10.83
CA ALA A 46 4.26 5.35 -11.40
C ALA A 46 4.28 5.62 -12.92
N LYS A 47 3.30 5.08 -13.65
CA LYS A 47 3.14 5.34 -15.09
C LYS A 47 2.85 6.80 -15.38
N LYS A 48 1.90 7.41 -14.66
CA LYS A 48 1.48 8.81 -14.86
C LYS A 48 2.63 9.80 -14.68
N TYR A 49 3.47 9.58 -13.67
CA TYR A 49 4.60 10.47 -13.35
C TYR A 49 5.93 10.00 -13.93
N LYS A 50 5.94 8.94 -14.77
CA LYS A 50 7.15 8.37 -15.39
C LYS A 50 8.25 8.03 -14.38
N VAL A 51 7.85 7.51 -13.21
CA VAL A 51 8.75 7.09 -12.13
C VAL A 51 8.77 5.57 -12.02
N VAL A 52 9.90 5.03 -11.55
CA VAL A 52 10.01 3.61 -11.23
C VAL A 52 9.69 3.43 -9.75
N ALA A 53 8.61 2.70 -9.46
CA ALA A 53 8.23 2.35 -8.10
C ALA A 53 7.94 0.84 -8.02
N SER A 54 8.36 0.21 -6.93
CA SER A 54 8.12 -1.20 -6.67
C SER A 54 7.53 -1.36 -5.28
N ILE A 55 6.50 -2.19 -5.15
CA ILE A 55 5.93 -2.59 -3.86
C ILE A 55 6.34 -4.03 -3.57
N GLN A 56 6.79 -4.30 -2.36
CA GLN A 56 7.17 -5.64 -1.90
C GLN A 56 6.36 -5.97 -0.65
N ARG A 57 5.87 -7.22 -0.58
CA ARG A 57 5.26 -7.77 0.63
C ARG A 57 6.38 -8.41 1.46
N LEU A 58 6.49 -8.02 2.72
CA LEU A 58 7.38 -8.68 3.67
C LEU A 58 6.62 -9.86 4.28
N GLU A 59 6.81 -11.05 3.71
CA GLU A 59 6.38 -12.31 4.32
C GLU A 59 7.54 -12.78 5.22
N LYS A 60 7.24 -13.07 6.48
CA LYS A 60 8.20 -13.59 7.47
C LYS A 60 7.87 -15.04 7.78
#